data_AF-A0A957E3W0-F1
#
_entry.id   AF-A0A957E3W0-F1
#
_cell.length_a   1.000
_cell.length_b   1.000
_cell.length_c   1.000
_cell.angle_alpha   90.00
_cell.angle_beta   90.00
_cell.angle_gamma   90.00
#
_symmetry.space_group_name_H-M   'P 1'
#
loop_
_entity.id
_entity.type
_entity.pdbx_description
1 polymer ?
#
loop_
_entity_poly.entity_id
_entity_poly.type
_entity_poly.pdbx_seq_one_letter_code
_entity_poly.pdbx_strand_id
1 'polypeptide(L)'
;MKRFATFFVILTIALLWSQTLRQTESAGSAAADLPSLTYLGEGVATYTVEEGKNFIVKRADEFRFDFVPGPTYTAAAGERVWQSMNTNAAPPAEFHAWVELGAVTTGCAVEYIGVDDDVDGRINHFYLGDTIVHTVTEGMVFSGQFSVPADGQLRFYAEDSVGGYLSACESQDTPTPEPTATESPEPTMTASPTSTPLATNTPTATQSPTPTSEATVTATVESSATPTITATANTPEPSATVTATQSPTPEPTATEGIPDVTPTPTKEPRKNACLRINFEISGDHAHPGTFVVKEVGGRLLASWHAEEGWQDSGWIQDIDITYPSVFVEVFFVSDFGGEPIKMHILNPAPGTKYGWLSRGVCHALEVGWPENMPELPTPDPNATTNPVFEDGSDNNSSPIPPPLPTPTSKGSSSLS
;
A
#
# COMPACT_ATOMS: atom_id res chain seq x y z
N MET A 1 -63.92 11.48 -15.10
CA MET A 1 -62.65 11.62 -15.86
C MET A 1 -61.65 12.55 -15.18
N LYS A 2 -61.98 13.81 -14.84
CA LYS A 2 -61.01 14.74 -14.21
C LYS A 2 -60.35 14.25 -12.92
N ARG A 3 -61.09 13.55 -12.03
CA ARG A 3 -60.55 13.00 -10.77
C ARG A 3 -59.61 11.79 -10.96
N PHE A 4 -59.68 11.11 -12.10
CA PHE A 4 -58.83 9.94 -12.38
C PHE A 4 -57.45 10.37 -12.92
N ALA A 5 -57.41 11.47 -13.69
CA ALA A 5 -56.16 12.04 -14.19
C ALA A 5 -55.27 12.60 -13.07
N THR A 6 -55.86 13.22 -12.05
CA THR A 6 -55.10 13.78 -10.91
C THR A 6 -54.46 12.69 -10.05
N PHE A 7 -55.13 11.55 -9.86
CA PHE A 7 -54.58 10.43 -9.10
C PHE A 7 -53.41 9.76 -9.82
N PHE A 8 -53.45 9.68 -11.16
CA PHE A 8 -52.37 9.11 -11.96
C PHE A 8 -51.11 9.98 -11.93
N VAL A 9 -51.26 11.31 -11.98
CA VAL A 9 -50.12 12.25 -11.90
C VAL A 9 -49.45 12.22 -10.53
N ILE A 10 -50.23 12.13 -9.44
CA ILE A 10 -49.67 12.03 -8.08
C ILE A 10 -48.96 10.70 -7.87
N LEU A 11 -49.48 9.59 -8.41
CA LEU A 11 -48.85 8.28 -8.32
C LEU A 11 -47.55 8.20 -9.15
N THR A 12 -47.50 8.83 -10.33
CA THR A 12 -46.26 8.89 -11.12
C THR A 12 -45.22 9.80 -10.48
N ILE A 13 -45.62 10.91 -9.85
CA ILE A 13 -44.70 11.75 -9.08
C ILE A 13 -44.19 10.97 -7.86
N ALA A 14 -45.04 10.27 -7.12
CA ALA A 14 -44.62 9.46 -5.97
C ALA A 14 -43.71 8.28 -6.38
N LEU A 15 -43.94 7.66 -7.55
CA LEU A 15 -43.05 6.63 -8.10
C LEU A 15 -41.72 7.20 -8.61
N LEU A 16 -41.72 8.40 -9.20
CA LEU A 16 -40.49 9.08 -9.58
C LEU A 16 -39.66 9.45 -8.33
N TRP A 17 -40.31 9.97 -7.28
CA TRP A 17 -39.64 10.32 -6.02
C TRP A 17 -39.13 9.10 -5.24
N SER A 18 -39.80 7.95 -5.30
CA SER A 18 -39.30 6.72 -4.66
C SER A 18 -38.15 6.05 -5.42
N GLN A 19 -38.01 6.32 -6.72
CA GLN A 19 -36.83 5.93 -7.51
C GLN A 19 -35.63 6.84 -7.20
N THR A 20 -35.85 8.12 -6.87
CA THR A 20 -34.76 9.07 -6.53
C THR A 20 -34.21 8.86 -5.11
N LEU A 21 -35.02 8.39 -4.15
CA LEU A 21 -34.58 8.16 -2.76
C LEU A 21 -33.85 6.82 -2.52
N ARG A 22 -33.66 5.97 -3.54
CA ARG A 22 -32.90 4.71 -3.42
C ARG A 22 -31.42 4.81 -3.84
N GLN A 23 -30.92 6.00 -4.16
CA GLN A 23 -29.51 6.20 -4.53
C GLN A 23 -28.67 6.91 -3.46
N THR A 24 -29.19 7.07 -2.24
CA THR A 24 -28.43 7.62 -1.10
C THR A 24 -27.84 6.50 -0.23
N GLU A 25 -27.23 5.50 -0.85
CA GLU A 25 -26.28 4.62 -0.16
C GLU A 25 -24.88 5.22 -0.36
N SER A 26 -24.32 5.75 0.72
CA SER A 26 -22.89 5.98 0.97
C SER A 26 -21.95 5.70 -0.23
N ALA A 27 -21.68 6.72 -1.04
CA ALA A 27 -20.54 6.71 -1.96
C ALA A 27 -19.25 6.85 -1.13
N GLY A 28 -18.83 5.75 -0.50
CA GLY A 28 -17.45 5.60 -0.08
C GLY A 28 -16.60 5.58 -1.34
N SER A 29 -15.54 6.40 -1.37
CA SER A 29 -14.53 6.38 -2.43
C SER A 29 -14.12 4.93 -2.67
N ALA A 30 -14.47 4.39 -3.83
CA ALA A 30 -13.95 3.10 -4.24
C ALA A 30 -12.48 3.33 -4.58
N ALA A 31 -11.58 2.87 -3.71
CA ALA A 31 -10.16 2.79 -4.01
C ALA A 31 -9.99 2.06 -5.35
N ALA A 32 -8.95 2.42 -6.11
CA ALA A 32 -8.68 1.78 -7.39
C ALA A 32 -8.63 0.25 -7.17
N ASP A 33 -9.28 -0.53 -8.03
CA ASP A 33 -9.27 -2.00 -7.93
C ASP A 33 -7.93 -2.54 -8.48
N LEU A 34 -6.84 -2.14 -7.81
CA LEU A 34 -5.50 -2.59 -8.12
C LEU A 34 -5.32 -4.04 -7.64
N PRO A 35 -4.58 -4.87 -8.40
CA PRO A 35 -4.33 -6.23 -7.97
C PRO A 35 -3.48 -6.27 -6.70
N SER A 36 -3.58 -7.36 -5.95
CA SER A 36 -2.60 -7.69 -4.92
C SER A 36 -1.46 -8.50 -5.54
N LEU A 37 -0.22 -8.13 -5.26
CA LEU A 37 0.98 -8.80 -5.78
C LEU A 37 1.84 -9.34 -4.63
N THR A 38 2.45 -10.51 -4.82
CA THR A 38 3.38 -11.09 -3.84
C THR A 38 4.50 -11.84 -4.54
N TYR A 39 5.76 -11.49 -4.28
CA TYR A 39 6.90 -12.18 -4.87
C TYR A 39 7.11 -13.58 -4.27
N LEU A 40 7.08 -14.62 -5.10
CA LEU A 40 7.20 -16.01 -4.66
C LEU A 40 8.65 -16.52 -4.69
N GLY A 41 9.41 -16.17 -5.73
CA GLY A 41 10.80 -16.58 -5.89
C GLY A 41 11.34 -16.47 -7.31
N GLU A 42 12.55 -17.00 -7.51
CA GLU A 42 13.27 -17.03 -8.79
C GLU A 42 13.84 -18.43 -9.04
N GLY A 43 13.92 -18.81 -10.31
CA GLY A 43 14.63 -20.01 -10.78
C GLY A 43 13.75 -21.26 -10.82
N VAL A 44 14.41 -22.42 -10.97
CA VAL A 44 13.74 -23.71 -11.21
C VAL A 44 13.00 -24.17 -9.96
N ALA A 45 11.70 -23.92 -9.91
CA ALA A 45 10.82 -24.35 -8.82
C ALA A 45 9.37 -24.48 -9.29
N THR A 46 8.59 -25.26 -8.55
CA THR A 46 7.13 -25.31 -8.73
C THR A 46 6.46 -24.48 -7.63
N TYR A 47 5.64 -23.52 -8.05
CA TYR A 47 4.84 -22.66 -7.21
C TYR A 47 3.38 -23.11 -7.25
N THR A 48 2.69 -23.02 -6.11
CA THR A 48 1.25 -23.28 -6.00
C THR A 48 0.60 -22.14 -5.25
N VAL A 49 -0.53 -21.64 -5.77
CA VAL A 49 -1.34 -20.57 -5.18
C VAL A 49 -2.76 -21.09 -4.93
N GLU A 50 -3.49 -20.39 -4.08
CA GLU A 50 -4.89 -20.72 -3.76
C GLU A 50 -5.81 -20.50 -4.98
N GLU A 51 -7.01 -21.09 -4.93
CA GLU A 51 -8.03 -20.89 -5.96
C GLU A 51 -8.38 -19.40 -6.12
N GLY A 52 -8.52 -18.94 -7.36
CA GLY A 52 -8.77 -17.53 -7.70
C GLY A 52 -7.52 -16.65 -7.76
N LYS A 53 -6.34 -17.18 -7.41
CA LYS A 53 -5.05 -16.49 -7.58
C LYS A 53 -4.35 -16.95 -8.85
N ASN A 54 -3.55 -16.07 -9.43
CA ASN A 54 -2.80 -16.29 -10.66
C ASN A 54 -1.33 -15.97 -10.46
N PHE A 55 -0.55 -16.08 -11.52
CA PHE A 55 0.86 -15.73 -11.54
C PHE A 55 1.14 -14.61 -12.53
N ILE A 56 2.07 -13.74 -12.14
CA ILE A 56 2.83 -12.91 -13.06
C ILE A 56 4.23 -13.52 -13.14
N VAL A 57 4.75 -13.71 -14.34
CA VAL A 57 6.06 -14.35 -14.56
C VAL A 57 6.92 -13.46 -15.43
N LYS A 58 8.08 -13.06 -14.93
CA LYS A 58 9.12 -12.46 -15.77
C LYS A 58 9.84 -13.56 -16.51
N ARG A 59 9.91 -13.44 -17.84
CA ARG A 59 10.66 -14.39 -18.68
C ARG A 59 12.15 -14.10 -18.64
N ALA A 60 12.96 -15.17 -18.70
CA ALA A 60 14.41 -15.06 -18.61
C ALA A 60 15.06 -14.56 -19.92
N ASP A 61 14.44 -14.84 -21.06
CA ASP A 61 14.96 -14.59 -22.40
C ASP A 61 14.52 -13.25 -23.00
N GLU A 62 13.43 -12.68 -22.49
CA GLU A 62 12.89 -11.40 -22.95
C GLU A 62 12.39 -10.59 -21.74
N PHE A 63 12.65 -9.29 -21.75
CA PHE A 63 12.09 -8.39 -20.74
C PHE A 63 10.60 -8.19 -20.99
N ARG A 64 9.81 -9.16 -20.51
CA ARG A 64 8.35 -9.14 -20.52
C ARG A 64 7.79 -9.86 -19.30
N PHE A 65 6.57 -9.47 -18.93
CA PHE A 65 5.77 -10.14 -17.92
C PHE A 65 4.62 -10.89 -18.57
N ASP A 66 4.49 -12.17 -18.25
CA ASP A 66 3.40 -13.01 -18.72
C ASP A 66 2.40 -13.24 -17.58
N PHE A 67 1.11 -13.19 -17.92
CA PHE A 67 0.06 -13.67 -17.03
C PHE A 67 -0.09 -15.18 -17.21
N VAL A 68 -0.04 -15.92 -16.11
CA VAL A 68 -0.24 -17.37 -16.11
C VAL A 68 -1.35 -17.72 -15.11
N PRO A 69 -2.45 -18.36 -15.56
CA PRO A 69 -3.50 -18.81 -14.65
C PRO A 69 -2.97 -19.77 -13.57
N GLY A 70 -3.55 -19.66 -12.37
CA GLY A 70 -3.32 -20.62 -11.29
C GLY A 70 -3.93 -22.01 -11.55
N PRO A 71 -3.79 -22.97 -10.60
CA PRO A 71 -3.16 -22.80 -9.29
C PRO A 71 -1.67 -23.16 -9.25
N THR A 72 -1.11 -23.79 -10.30
CA THR A 72 0.28 -24.27 -10.28
C THR A 72 1.09 -23.75 -11.45
N TYR A 73 2.33 -23.34 -11.19
CA TYR A 73 3.28 -22.93 -12.22
C TYR A 73 4.66 -23.53 -11.94
N THR A 74 5.33 -24.09 -12.95
CA THR A 74 6.72 -24.56 -12.84
C THR A 74 7.61 -23.61 -13.60
N ALA A 75 8.43 -22.87 -12.86
CA ALA A 75 9.33 -21.87 -13.40
C ALA A 75 10.59 -22.51 -13.97
N ALA A 76 11.08 -21.93 -15.07
CA ALA A 76 12.38 -22.25 -15.65
C ALA A 76 13.51 -21.48 -14.93
N ALA A 77 14.76 -21.81 -15.28
CA ALA A 77 15.91 -21.07 -14.77
C ALA A 77 15.86 -19.60 -15.22
N GLY A 78 16.10 -18.67 -14.29
CA GLY A 78 16.08 -17.23 -14.53
C GLY A 78 14.69 -16.60 -14.58
N GLU A 79 13.61 -17.38 -14.46
CA GLU A 79 12.27 -16.81 -14.33
C GLU A 79 12.01 -16.34 -12.91
N ARG A 80 11.31 -15.21 -12.79
CA ARG A 80 10.85 -14.66 -11.51
C ARG A 80 9.33 -14.74 -11.47
N VAL A 81 8.80 -15.14 -10.32
CA VAL A 81 7.38 -15.45 -10.18
C VAL A 81 6.77 -14.65 -9.05
N TRP A 82 5.65 -14.01 -9.37
CA TRP A 82 4.77 -13.34 -8.42
C TRP A 82 3.41 -14.02 -8.44
N GLN A 83 2.76 -14.05 -7.29
CA GLN A 83 1.33 -14.30 -7.19
C GLN A 83 0.60 -12.99 -7.46
N SER A 84 -0.52 -13.07 -8.17
CA SER A 84 -1.47 -11.98 -8.34
C SER A 84 -2.89 -12.38 -7.96
N MET A 85 -3.65 -11.40 -7.48
CA MET A 85 -5.09 -11.50 -7.19
C MET A 85 -5.81 -10.32 -7.86
N ASN A 86 -7.06 -10.51 -8.27
CA ASN A 86 -7.89 -9.47 -8.91
C ASN A 86 -7.35 -8.91 -10.23
N THR A 87 -6.54 -9.68 -10.95
CA THR A 87 -6.14 -9.35 -12.33
C THR A 87 -6.12 -10.58 -13.21
N ASN A 88 -6.37 -10.36 -14.50
CA ASN A 88 -6.33 -11.35 -15.57
C ASN A 88 -5.31 -11.01 -16.67
N ALA A 89 -4.45 -10.02 -16.43
CA ALA A 89 -3.46 -9.56 -17.38
C ALA A 89 -2.17 -9.16 -16.65
N ALA A 90 -1.03 -9.40 -17.27
CA ALA A 90 0.25 -8.91 -16.77
C ALA A 90 0.41 -7.43 -17.11
N PRO A 91 1.13 -6.66 -16.28
CA PRO A 91 1.43 -5.29 -16.62
C PRO A 91 2.38 -5.24 -17.83
N PRO A 92 2.37 -4.15 -18.61
CA PRO A 92 3.43 -3.89 -19.59
C PRO A 92 4.80 -3.89 -18.92
N ALA A 93 5.82 -4.37 -19.64
CA ALA A 93 7.21 -4.31 -19.18
C ALA A 93 7.85 -3.01 -19.66
N GLU A 94 8.32 -2.20 -18.72
CA GLU A 94 8.85 -0.86 -18.96
C GLU A 94 10.28 -0.78 -18.41
N PHE A 95 11.21 -0.24 -19.20
CA PHE A 95 12.62 -0.05 -18.81
C PHE A 95 13.21 1.15 -19.53
N HIS A 96 13.76 2.10 -18.77
CA HIS A 96 14.18 3.43 -19.23
C HIS A 96 13.11 4.10 -20.10
N ALA A 97 11.85 3.92 -19.73
CA ALA A 97 10.68 4.27 -20.53
C ALA A 97 9.73 5.19 -19.78
N TRP A 98 9.02 6.03 -20.53
CA TRP A 98 7.98 6.93 -20.04
C TRP A 98 6.61 6.30 -20.25
N VAL A 99 5.81 6.26 -19.19
CA VAL A 99 4.38 5.92 -19.23
C VAL A 99 3.57 7.18 -18.99
N GLU A 100 2.78 7.56 -19.99
CA GLU A 100 1.91 8.74 -19.93
C GLU A 100 0.61 8.41 -19.19
N LEU A 101 0.36 9.05 -18.06
CA LEU A 101 -0.86 8.86 -17.26
C LEU A 101 -1.95 9.88 -17.60
N GLY A 102 -1.58 11.00 -18.23
CA GLY A 102 -2.51 12.01 -18.71
C GLY A 102 -2.51 13.29 -17.88
N ALA A 103 -3.44 14.18 -18.21
CA ALA A 103 -3.65 15.41 -17.46
C ALA A 103 -4.32 15.10 -16.11
N VAL A 104 -3.80 15.69 -15.05
CA VAL A 104 -4.27 15.53 -13.67
C VAL A 104 -4.48 16.90 -13.03
N THR A 105 -5.34 16.95 -12.02
CA THR A 105 -5.55 18.15 -11.19
C THR A 105 -4.91 17.97 -9.83
N THR A 106 -4.60 19.08 -9.18
CA THR A 106 -4.15 19.15 -7.79
C THR A 106 -5.10 18.37 -6.88
N GLY A 107 -4.54 17.58 -5.98
CA GLY A 107 -5.29 16.72 -5.05
C GLY A 107 -5.76 15.40 -5.66
N CYS A 108 -5.61 15.17 -6.97
CA CYS A 108 -5.86 13.86 -7.58
C CYS A 108 -5.05 12.77 -6.86
N ALA A 109 -5.72 11.69 -6.43
CA ALA A 109 -5.04 10.54 -5.87
C ALA A 109 -4.44 9.68 -6.99
N VAL A 110 -3.19 9.27 -6.81
CA VAL A 110 -2.50 8.29 -7.63
C VAL A 110 -2.24 7.09 -6.75
N GLU A 111 -2.69 5.92 -7.20
CA GLU A 111 -2.45 4.63 -6.56
C GLU A 111 -1.67 3.75 -7.54
N TYR A 112 -0.69 3.03 -7.04
CA TYR A 112 0.11 2.15 -7.88
C TYR A 112 0.53 0.88 -7.16
N ILE A 113 0.68 -0.18 -7.96
CA ILE A 113 1.34 -1.42 -7.56
C ILE A 113 2.10 -1.99 -8.74
N GLY A 114 3.29 -2.54 -8.53
CA GLY A 114 4.07 -3.13 -9.59
C GLY A 114 5.03 -4.20 -9.11
N VAL A 115 5.63 -4.87 -10.09
CA VAL A 115 6.74 -5.81 -9.90
C VAL A 115 8.02 -5.16 -10.39
N ASP A 116 9.09 -5.45 -9.67
CA ASP A 116 10.45 -5.08 -10.05
C ASP A 116 11.25 -6.35 -10.33
N ASP A 117 12.06 -6.34 -11.36
CA ASP A 117 12.80 -7.53 -11.71
C ASP A 117 13.94 -7.81 -10.74
N ASP A 118 14.60 -6.81 -10.18
CA ASP A 118 15.58 -7.00 -9.11
C ASP A 118 15.56 -5.84 -8.09
N VAL A 119 16.64 -5.73 -7.32
CA VAL A 119 16.83 -4.73 -6.26
C VAL A 119 18.28 -4.29 -6.37
N ASP A 120 18.55 -3.34 -7.25
CA ASP A 120 19.90 -2.86 -7.58
C ASP A 120 20.10 -1.33 -7.46
N GLY A 121 19.10 -0.62 -6.92
CA GLY A 121 19.13 0.81 -6.64
C GLY A 121 18.63 1.71 -7.77
N ARG A 122 18.11 1.14 -8.87
CA ARG A 122 17.39 1.91 -9.89
C ARG A 122 15.98 2.21 -9.37
N ILE A 123 15.66 3.50 -9.26
CA ILE A 123 14.43 3.96 -8.60
C ILE A 123 13.51 4.60 -9.61
N ASN A 124 12.25 4.19 -9.60
CA ASN A 124 11.23 4.71 -10.50
C ASN A 124 10.57 5.97 -9.91
N HIS A 125 10.11 6.87 -10.78
CA HIS A 125 9.64 8.19 -10.36
C HIS A 125 8.37 8.60 -11.10
N PHE A 126 7.49 9.34 -10.40
CA PHE A 126 6.41 10.08 -11.04
C PHE A 126 6.82 11.54 -11.22
N TYR A 127 6.47 12.07 -12.39
CA TYR A 127 6.78 13.43 -12.80
C TYR A 127 5.51 14.20 -13.15
N LEU A 128 5.49 15.48 -12.78
CA LEU A 128 4.54 16.46 -13.28
C LEU A 128 5.31 17.45 -14.15
N GLY A 129 5.12 17.38 -15.47
CA GLY A 129 6.07 17.99 -16.40
C GLY A 129 7.47 17.42 -16.17
N ASP A 130 8.46 18.26 -15.87
CA ASP A 130 9.85 17.84 -15.65
C ASP A 130 10.24 17.76 -14.16
N THR A 131 9.26 17.89 -13.25
CA THR A 131 9.51 17.86 -11.79
C THR A 131 9.11 16.51 -11.23
N ILE A 132 10.01 15.87 -10.45
CA ILE A 132 9.68 14.67 -9.67
C ILE A 132 8.69 15.06 -8.58
N VAL A 133 7.52 14.44 -8.58
CA VAL A 133 6.47 14.64 -7.56
C VAL A 133 6.35 13.47 -6.62
N HIS A 134 6.80 12.28 -7.03
CA HIS A 134 6.81 11.10 -6.17
C HIS A 134 7.93 10.14 -6.56
N THR A 135 8.51 9.47 -5.57
CA THR A 135 9.58 8.47 -5.75
C THR A 135 9.09 7.14 -5.25
N VAL A 136 9.12 6.13 -6.12
CA VAL A 136 8.67 4.77 -5.80
C VAL A 136 9.69 4.09 -4.90
N THR A 137 9.21 3.33 -3.94
CA THR A 137 10.10 2.52 -3.10
C THR A 137 10.58 1.30 -3.87
N GLU A 138 11.86 1.00 -3.77
CA GLU A 138 12.46 -0.19 -4.38
C GLU A 138 11.96 -1.50 -3.73
N GLY A 139 11.85 -2.55 -4.55
CA GLY A 139 11.58 -3.91 -4.08
C GLY A 139 10.91 -4.77 -5.14
N MET A 140 11.07 -6.10 -5.03
CA MET A 140 10.45 -7.09 -5.95
C MET A 140 8.95 -6.87 -6.17
N VAL A 141 8.25 -6.31 -5.18
CA VAL A 141 6.93 -5.71 -5.32
C VAL A 141 7.00 -4.33 -4.70
N PHE A 142 6.51 -3.32 -5.42
CA PHE A 142 6.35 -1.98 -4.91
C PHE A 142 4.89 -1.56 -4.99
N SER A 143 4.43 -0.78 -4.03
CA SER A 143 3.12 -0.17 -4.05
C SER A 143 3.14 1.15 -3.30
N GLY A 144 2.11 1.96 -3.51
CA GLY A 144 1.94 3.19 -2.75
C GLY A 144 0.81 4.04 -3.30
N GLN A 145 0.62 5.16 -2.64
CA GLN A 145 -0.33 6.18 -3.04
C GLN A 145 0.26 7.56 -2.75
N PHE A 146 -0.13 8.56 -3.53
CA PHE A 146 0.18 9.97 -3.24
C PHE A 146 -0.87 10.88 -3.87
N SER A 147 -1.00 12.10 -3.35
CA SER A 147 -1.84 13.15 -3.95
C SER A 147 -0.99 14.05 -4.84
N VAL A 148 -1.49 14.33 -6.05
CA VAL A 148 -0.78 15.20 -7.00
C VAL A 148 -0.71 16.64 -6.44
N PRO A 149 0.48 17.26 -6.38
CA PRO A 149 0.66 18.56 -5.70
C PRO A 149 0.24 19.78 -6.55
N ALA A 150 0.07 19.61 -7.87
CA ALA A 150 -0.31 20.68 -8.79
C ALA A 150 -0.99 20.12 -10.05
N ASP A 151 -1.69 20.98 -10.80
CA ASP A 151 -2.27 20.60 -12.10
C ASP A 151 -1.15 20.39 -13.14
N GLY A 152 -1.32 19.40 -14.03
CA GLY A 152 -0.35 19.19 -15.11
C GLY A 152 -0.45 17.85 -15.80
N GLN A 153 0.57 17.51 -16.59
CA GLN A 153 0.69 16.20 -17.24
C GLN A 153 1.49 15.26 -16.32
N LEU A 154 0.84 14.21 -15.83
CA LEU A 154 1.46 13.19 -15.00
C LEU A 154 2.09 12.10 -15.87
N ARG A 155 3.32 11.73 -15.53
CA ARG A 155 4.09 10.69 -16.21
C ARG A 155 4.81 9.82 -15.20
N PHE A 156 4.96 8.55 -15.50
CA PHE A 156 5.80 7.64 -14.74
C PHE A 156 7.05 7.31 -15.56
N TYR A 157 8.22 7.41 -14.95
CA TYR A 157 9.48 6.99 -15.54
C TYR A 157 9.96 5.71 -14.87
N ALA A 158 10.04 4.64 -15.67
CA ALA A 158 10.64 3.38 -15.28
C ALA A 158 12.15 3.47 -15.46
N GLU A 159 12.89 3.83 -14.41
CA GLU A 159 14.36 3.73 -14.39
C GLU A 159 14.79 2.26 -14.31
N ASP A 160 14.00 1.43 -13.63
CA ASP A 160 14.22 -0.01 -13.52
C ASP A 160 13.37 -0.81 -14.51
N SER A 161 13.59 -2.12 -14.55
CA SER A 161 12.94 -3.13 -15.36
C SER A 161 11.67 -3.62 -14.66
N VAL A 162 10.64 -2.78 -14.72
CA VAL A 162 9.39 -2.95 -13.95
C VAL A 162 8.18 -3.29 -14.82
N GLY A 163 7.13 -3.77 -14.16
CA GLY A 163 5.78 -3.76 -14.70
C GLY A 163 4.78 -3.26 -13.66
N GLY A 164 4.03 -2.20 -14.00
CA GLY A 164 3.14 -1.52 -13.05
C GLY A 164 1.67 -1.49 -13.48
N TYR A 165 0.78 -1.58 -12.49
CA TYR A 165 -0.62 -1.16 -12.58
C TYR A 165 -0.72 0.21 -11.92
N LEU A 166 -1.08 1.21 -12.72
CA LEU A 166 -1.10 2.61 -12.32
C LEU A 166 -2.53 3.11 -12.46
N SER A 167 -3.11 3.64 -11.38
CA SER A 167 -4.39 4.35 -11.41
C SER A 167 -4.16 5.80 -11.02
N ALA A 168 -4.63 6.72 -11.85
CA ALA A 168 -4.54 8.14 -11.62
C ALA A 168 -5.92 8.77 -11.78
N CYS A 169 -6.36 9.49 -10.75
CA CYS A 169 -7.60 10.23 -10.74
C CYS A 169 -8.85 9.39 -11.03
N GLU A 170 -8.82 8.07 -10.79
CA GLU A 170 -10.08 7.32 -10.65
C GLU A 170 -10.90 8.06 -9.60
N SER A 171 -12.08 8.51 -10.04
CA SER A 171 -12.77 9.64 -9.46
C SER A 171 -12.88 9.49 -7.96
N GLN A 172 -12.17 10.35 -7.23
CA GLN A 172 -12.76 10.91 -6.04
C GLN A 172 -14.06 11.54 -6.53
N ASP A 173 -15.15 10.78 -6.45
CA ASP A 173 -16.48 11.31 -6.68
C ASP A 173 -16.59 12.50 -5.74
N THR A 174 -16.47 13.71 -6.32
CA THR A 174 -16.61 14.97 -5.63
C THR A 174 -17.81 14.79 -4.71
N PRO A 175 -17.66 14.90 -3.37
CA PRO A 175 -18.75 14.60 -2.46
C PRO A 175 -19.95 15.40 -2.96
N THR A 176 -20.97 14.70 -3.44
CA THR A 176 -22.18 15.37 -3.94
C THR A 176 -22.64 16.22 -2.77
N PRO A 177 -22.73 17.55 -2.91
CA PRO A 177 -23.02 18.43 -1.78
C PRO A 177 -24.24 17.86 -1.07
N GLU A 178 -24.06 17.50 0.20
CA GLU A 178 -25.14 16.94 1.00
C GLU A 178 -26.32 17.90 0.83
N PRO A 179 -27.50 17.41 0.39
CA PRO A 179 -28.62 18.29 0.09
C PRO A 179 -28.88 19.12 1.35
N THR A 180 -28.65 20.44 1.25
CA THR A 180 -28.90 21.36 2.35
C THR A 180 -30.33 21.09 2.81
N ALA A 181 -30.48 20.61 4.05
CA ALA A 181 -31.78 20.27 4.60
C ALA A 181 -32.67 21.50 4.44
N THR A 182 -33.58 21.44 3.47
CA THR A 182 -34.58 22.49 3.29
C THR A 182 -35.47 22.35 4.52
N GLU A 183 -35.49 23.36 5.38
CA GLU A 183 -36.37 23.39 6.55
C GLU A 183 -37.79 23.05 6.09
N SER A 184 -38.21 21.82 6.40
CA SER A 184 -39.57 21.38 6.16
C SER A 184 -40.48 22.27 7.00
N PRO A 185 -41.55 22.86 6.44
CA PRO A 185 -42.45 23.70 7.21
C PRO A 185 -42.95 22.91 8.42
N GLU A 186 -42.78 23.52 9.59
CA GLU A 186 -43.21 23.00 10.87
C GLU A 186 -44.68 22.55 10.78
N PRO A 187 -45.00 21.27 11.02
CA PRO A 187 -46.37 20.79 10.94
C PRO A 187 -47.19 21.51 12.00
N THR A 188 -48.21 22.24 11.53
CA THR A 188 -49.14 22.95 12.40
C THR A 188 -49.88 21.90 13.22
N MET A 189 -49.58 21.85 14.53
CA MET A 189 -50.19 20.88 15.44
C MET A 189 -51.71 21.00 15.40
N THR A 190 -52.36 19.97 14.88
CA THR A 190 -53.81 19.83 14.97
C THR A 190 -54.13 19.26 16.35
N ALA A 191 -54.96 19.97 17.12
CA ALA A 191 -55.31 19.58 18.49
C ALA A 191 -55.93 18.17 18.52
N SER A 192 -55.22 17.24 19.14
CA SER A 192 -55.70 15.88 19.42
C SER A 192 -56.74 15.91 20.57
N PRO A 193 -57.82 15.10 20.51
CA PRO A 193 -58.83 15.07 21.55
C PRO A 193 -58.26 14.58 22.88
N THR A 194 -58.63 15.29 23.93
CA THR A 194 -58.31 15.05 25.33
C THR A 194 -58.78 13.66 25.77
N SER A 195 -57.85 12.77 26.07
CA SER A 195 -58.13 11.52 26.78
C SER A 195 -58.00 11.71 28.29
N THR A 196 -59.03 11.23 28.96
CA THR A 196 -59.33 11.24 30.39
C THR A 196 -58.19 10.68 31.24
N PRO A 197 -57.84 11.29 32.39
CA PRO A 197 -56.80 10.77 33.27
C PRO A 197 -57.29 9.51 34.00
N LEU A 198 -56.50 8.42 33.94
CA LEU A 198 -56.66 7.27 34.82
C LEU A 198 -55.49 7.21 35.81
N ALA A 199 -55.87 6.90 37.04
CA ALA A 199 -55.14 6.95 38.29
C ALA A 199 -53.65 6.53 38.28
N THR A 200 -52.90 7.41 38.95
CA THR A 200 -51.59 7.25 39.58
C THR A 200 -51.45 5.97 40.39
N ASN A 201 -50.34 5.25 40.17
CA ASN A 201 -49.71 4.40 41.20
C ASN A 201 -48.23 4.80 41.36
N THR A 202 -47.88 4.90 42.63
CA THR A 202 -46.71 5.49 43.30
C THR A 202 -45.38 4.77 43.00
N PRO A 203 -44.23 5.47 42.98
CA PRO A 203 -42.92 4.88 42.66
C PRO A 203 -42.37 4.00 43.80
N THR A 204 -41.63 2.95 43.43
CA THR A 204 -40.71 2.27 44.35
C THR A 204 -39.29 2.60 43.93
N ALA A 205 -38.57 3.32 44.79
CA ALA A 205 -37.15 3.60 44.65
C ALA A 205 -36.36 2.30 44.91
N THR A 206 -35.44 1.95 44.02
CA THR A 206 -34.47 0.88 44.27
C THR A 206 -33.07 1.42 44.08
N GLN A 207 -32.25 1.13 45.10
CA GLN A 207 -31.00 1.79 45.45
C GLN A 207 -29.84 1.43 44.52
N SER A 208 -28.95 2.41 44.36
CA SER A 208 -27.59 2.28 43.84
C SER A 208 -26.71 1.48 44.81
N PRO A 209 -25.96 0.47 44.36
CA PRO A 209 -24.81 -0.02 45.09
C PRO A 209 -23.53 0.70 44.67
N THR A 210 -22.96 1.43 45.62
CA THR A 210 -21.55 1.81 45.68
C THR A 210 -20.70 0.56 45.98
N PRO A 211 -19.65 0.26 45.20
CA PRO A 211 -18.53 -0.51 45.71
C PRO A 211 -17.36 0.40 46.07
N THR A 212 -16.97 0.26 47.33
CA THR A 212 -15.88 0.93 48.04
C THR A 212 -14.62 0.06 48.01
N SER A 213 -13.47 0.71 47.80
CA SER A 213 -12.12 0.43 48.33
C SER A 213 -11.41 -0.93 48.11
N GLU A 214 -10.19 -0.79 47.57
CA GLU A 214 -8.92 -1.17 48.21
C GLU A 214 -8.43 -2.64 48.12
N ALA A 215 -7.36 -2.81 47.34
CA ALA A 215 -6.31 -3.78 47.61
C ALA A 215 -4.97 -3.26 47.04
N THR A 216 -4.20 -2.59 47.89
CA THR A 216 -2.79 -2.26 47.65
C THR A 216 -1.96 -3.51 47.97
N VAL A 217 -1.40 -4.18 46.96
CA VAL A 217 -0.43 -5.25 47.16
C VAL A 217 0.94 -4.74 46.73
N THR A 218 1.75 -4.36 47.72
CA THR A 218 3.17 -4.07 47.57
C THR A 218 3.92 -5.41 47.55
N ALA A 219 4.30 -5.89 46.36
CA ALA A 219 5.22 -7.02 46.22
C ALA A 219 6.64 -6.48 46.02
N THR A 220 7.41 -6.43 47.11
CA THR A 220 8.87 -6.25 47.06
C THR A 220 9.49 -7.59 46.68
N VAL A 221 9.98 -7.71 45.45
CA VAL A 221 10.81 -8.86 45.05
C VAL A 221 12.23 -8.35 44.89
N GLU A 222 13.01 -8.56 45.94
CA GLU A 222 14.46 -8.48 45.93
C GLU A 222 14.96 -9.86 45.47
N SER A 223 15.50 -9.96 44.25
CA SER A 223 16.39 -11.08 43.91
C SER A 223 17.55 -10.59 43.04
N SER A 224 18.63 -10.29 43.74
CA SER A 224 20.00 -10.26 43.24
C SER A 224 20.39 -11.63 42.70
N ALA A 225 20.79 -11.69 41.43
CA ALA A 225 21.74 -12.68 40.93
C ALA A 225 22.44 -12.08 39.70
N THR A 226 23.69 -11.69 39.88
CA THR A 226 24.61 -11.32 38.80
C THR A 226 25.27 -12.60 38.28
N PRO A 227 24.96 -13.12 37.09
CA PRO A 227 25.75 -14.20 36.52
C PRO A 227 27.03 -13.61 35.94
N THR A 228 28.16 -13.84 36.61
CA THR A 228 29.49 -13.60 36.05
C THR A 228 29.79 -14.68 35.01
N ILE A 229 29.64 -14.38 33.73
CA ILE A 229 30.07 -15.26 32.65
C ILE A 229 31.60 -15.15 32.55
N THR A 230 32.30 -16.21 32.96
CA THR A 230 33.74 -16.37 32.73
C THR A 230 33.93 -16.95 31.34
N ALA A 231 34.48 -16.16 30.41
CA ALA A 231 34.85 -16.63 29.08
C ALA A 231 36.12 -17.49 29.16
N THR A 232 35.98 -18.81 29.05
CA THR A 232 37.11 -19.72 28.84
C THR A 232 37.47 -19.71 27.36
N ALA A 233 38.54 -18.99 27.02
CA ALA A 233 39.15 -19.02 25.69
C ALA A 233 39.84 -20.38 25.49
N ASN A 234 39.20 -21.30 24.77
CA ASN A 234 39.88 -22.45 24.19
C ASN A 234 40.28 -22.08 22.76
N THR A 235 41.58 -21.85 22.59
CA THR A 235 42.26 -21.68 21.31
C THR A 235 42.54 -23.06 20.72
N PRO A 236 41.91 -23.50 19.61
CA PRO A 236 42.45 -24.62 18.85
C PRO A 236 43.58 -24.14 17.93
N GLU A 237 44.75 -24.70 18.19
CA GLU A 237 45.97 -24.64 17.38
C GLU A 237 45.73 -25.31 16.01
N PRO A 238 46.02 -24.68 14.86
CA PRO A 238 45.91 -25.34 13.57
C PRO A 238 47.14 -26.22 13.31
N SER A 239 46.97 -27.54 13.40
CA SER A 239 47.94 -28.50 12.88
C SER A 239 47.66 -28.78 11.41
N ALA A 240 48.45 -28.17 10.54
CA ALA A 240 48.50 -28.53 9.13
C ALA A 240 49.32 -29.82 8.97
N THR A 241 48.73 -30.87 8.41
CA THR A 241 49.50 -31.98 7.83
C THR A 241 49.01 -32.22 6.41
N VAL A 242 49.84 -31.79 5.46
CA VAL A 242 49.73 -32.09 4.04
C VAL A 242 50.26 -33.49 3.82
N THR A 243 49.42 -34.41 3.35
CA THR A 243 49.89 -35.67 2.75
C THR A 243 49.33 -35.76 1.34
N ALA A 244 50.19 -35.44 0.38
CA ALA A 244 49.95 -35.75 -1.03
C ALA A 244 50.25 -37.24 -1.26
N THR A 245 49.25 -37.98 -1.71
CA THR A 245 49.46 -39.32 -2.28
C THR A 245 48.72 -39.39 -3.62
N GLN A 246 49.49 -39.57 -4.69
CA GLN A 246 48.97 -39.78 -6.03
C GLN A 246 48.63 -41.25 -6.29
N SER A 247 47.57 -41.45 -7.09
CA SER A 247 47.32 -42.50 -8.12
C SER A 247 47.22 -43.97 -7.66
N PRO A 248 46.34 -44.84 -8.24
CA PRO A 248 46.02 -44.88 -9.69
C PRO A 248 44.58 -45.30 -10.14
N THR A 249 44.32 -45.01 -11.42
CA THR A 249 43.51 -45.75 -12.44
C THR A 249 41.99 -45.94 -12.28
N PRO A 250 41.17 -45.60 -13.31
CA PRO A 250 39.72 -45.76 -13.29
C PRO A 250 39.29 -47.20 -13.60
N GLU A 251 38.38 -47.72 -12.79
CA GLU A 251 37.58 -48.91 -13.09
C GLU A 251 36.15 -48.45 -13.42
N PRO A 252 35.55 -48.84 -14.57
CA PRO A 252 34.19 -48.45 -14.90
C PRO A 252 33.20 -49.27 -14.05
N THR A 253 32.81 -48.73 -12.90
CA THR A 253 31.76 -49.32 -12.07
C THR A 253 30.39 -48.94 -12.62
N ALA A 254 29.58 -49.97 -12.84
CA ALA A 254 28.23 -49.92 -13.35
C ALA A 254 27.33 -49.00 -12.52
N THR A 255 26.51 -48.25 -13.26
CA THR A 255 25.36 -47.46 -12.83
C THR A 255 24.42 -48.26 -11.94
N GLU A 256 24.43 -47.97 -10.64
CA GLU A 256 23.33 -48.27 -9.74
C GLU A 256 22.75 -46.93 -9.29
N GLY A 257 21.49 -46.69 -9.64
CA GLY A 257 20.83 -45.38 -9.52
C GLY A 257 20.81 -44.89 -8.09
N ILE A 258 21.62 -43.86 -7.81
CA ILE A 258 21.43 -43.03 -6.63
C ILE A 258 20.09 -42.33 -6.84
N PRO A 259 19.08 -42.50 -5.98
CA PRO A 259 17.90 -41.67 -6.04
C PRO A 259 18.37 -40.23 -5.89
N ASP A 260 18.16 -39.43 -6.93
CA ASP A 260 18.35 -37.99 -6.94
C ASP A 260 17.30 -37.39 -5.99
N VAL A 261 17.57 -37.50 -4.70
CA VAL A 261 16.96 -36.66 -3.69
C VAL A 261 17.70 -35.34 -3.72
N THR A 262 17.51 -34.59 -4.81
CA THR A 262 17.68 -33.14 -4.76
C THR A 262 16.79 -32.68 -3.61
N PRO A 263 17.34 -32.20 -2.47
CA PRO A 263 16.52 -31.70 -1.40
C PRO A 263 15.79 -30.49 -1.97
N THR A 264 14.50 -30.61 -2.27
CA THR A 264 13.66 -29.47 -2.61
C THR A 264 13.75 -28.55 -1.40
N PRO A 265 14.37 -27.36 -1.49
CA PRO A 265 14.35 -26.41 -0.40
C PRO A 265 12.88 -26.09 -0.16
N THR A 266 12.31 -26.71 0.87
CA THR A 266 10.91 -26.51 1.23
C THR A 266 10.89 -25.17 1.95
N LYS A 267 10.78 -24.09 1.17
CA LYS A 267 10.58 -22.73 1.70
C LYS A 267 9.39 -22.85 2.64
N GLU A 268 9.65 -22.68 3.93
CA GLU A 268 8.62 -22.84 4.96
C GLU A 268 7.42 -21.95 4.57
N PRO A 269 6.18 -22.48 4.62
CA PRO A 269 5.00 -21.72 4.19
C PRO A 269 4.97 -20.35 4.84
N ARG A 270 4.80 -19.30 4.04
CA ARG A 270 4.67 -17.94 4.56
C ARG A 270 3.45 -17.89 5.47
N LYS A 271 3.66 -17.60 6.75
CA LYS A 271 2.58 -17.43 7.73
C LYS A 271 2.16 -15.96 7.71
N ASN A 272 0.86 -15.71 7.65
CA ASN A 272 0.29 -14.37 7.68
C ASN A 272 0.80 -13.64 8.93
N ALA A 273 1.33 -12.45 8.73
CA ALA A 273 1.69 -11.54 9.80
C ALA A 273 0.82 -10.28 9.67
N CYS A 274 0.69 -9.53 10.75
CA CYS A 274 0.04 -8.24 10.69
C CYS A 274 0.77 -7.22 11.57
N LEU A 275 0.61 -5.93 11.27
CA LEU A 275 1.18 -4.88 12.09
C LEU A 275 0.18 -3.75 12.35
N ARG A 276 0.38 -3.02 13.44
CA ARG A 276 -0.33 -1.79 13.78
C ARG A 276 0.71 -0.74 14.16
N ILE A 277 0.62 0.46 13.61
CA ILE A 277 1.39 1.62 14.06
C ILE A 277 0.52 2.32 15.11
N ASN A 278 1.03 2.42 16.35
CA ASN A 278 0.23 2.83 17.50
C ASN A 278 0.90 3.98 18.26
N PHE A 279 0.16 5.06 18.52
CA PHE A 279 0.60 6.22 19.30
C PHE A 279 0.07 6.22 20.74
N GLU A 280 -0.82 5.28 21.11
CA GLU A 280 -1.47 5.23 22.43
C GLU A 280 -0.48 5.26 23.61
N ILE A 281 0.71 4.65 23.44
CA ILE A 281 1.73 4.57 24.50
C ILE A 281 2.55 5.86 24.62
N SER A 282 2.81 6.58 23.52
CA SER A 282 3.55 7.84 23.59
C SER A 282 2.68 8.98 24.13
N GLY A 283 1.36 8.91 23.91
CA GLY A 283 0.43 10.01 24.15
C GLY A 283 0.42 11.06 23.04
N ASP A 284 1.17 10.83 21.96
CA ASP A 284 1.16 11.66 20.76
C ASP A 284 -0.06 11.32 19.87
N HIS A 285 -0.11 11.97 18.71
CA HIS A 285 -1.02 11.67 17.60
C HIS A 285 -0.27 11.82 16.27
N ALA A 286 -0.82 11.22 15.23
CA ALA A 286 -0.33 11.36 13.87
C ALA A 286 -0.54 12.79 13.34
N HIS A 287 0.35 13.20 12.44
CA HIS A 287 0.22 14.37 11.59
C HIS A 287 -0.09 13.93 10.16
N PRO A 288 -0.68 14.79 9.30
CA PRO A 288 -0.93 14.52 7.89
C PRO A 288 0.33 14.06 7.16
N GLY A 289 0.30 12.82 6.69
CA GLY A 289 1.43 12.22 5.99
C GLY A 289 1.39 10.70 5.97
N THR A 290 2.47 10.12 5.46
CA THR A 290 2.61 8.68 5.31
C THR A 290 3.65 8.13 6.29
N PHE A 291 3.21 7.19 7.11
CA PHE A 291 4.07 6.35 7.94
C PHE A 291 4.54 5.14 7.16
N VAL A 292 5.83 4.85 7.21
CA VAL A 292 6.50 3.84 6.40
C VAL A 292 7.29 2.92 7.33
N VAL A 293 6.92 1.64 7.36
CA VAL A 293 7.63 0.61 8.14
C VAL A 293 8.62 -0.10 7.22
N LYS A 294 9.90 -0.04 7.56
CA LYS A 294 10.98 -0.68 6.77
C LYS A 294 11.75 -1.68 7.62
N GLU A 295 12.22 -2.76 7.02
CA GLU A 295 13.26 -3.60 7.62
C GLU A 295 14.54 -2.79 7.81
N VAL A 296 15.31 -3.08 8.86
CA VAL A 296 16.69 -2.58 8.99
C VAL A 296 17.50 -3.18 7.84
N GLY A 297 17.77 -2.35 6.83
CA GLY A 297 18.24 -2.79 5.51
C GLY A 297 17.49 -2.13 4.34
N GLY A 298 16.39 -1.42 4.61
CA GLY A 298 15.72 -0.53 3.67
C GLY A 298 14.45 -1.07 3.03
N ARG A 299 14.20 -2.38 3.10
CA ARG A 299 13.03 -3.01 2.47
C ARG A 299 11.72 -2.52 3.10
N LEU A 300 10.80 -2.01 2.28
CA LEU A 300 9.45 -1.63 2.72
C LEU A 300 8.63 -2.85 3.15
N LEU A 301 7.93 -2.74 4.27
CA LEU A 301 7.00 -3.76 4.76
C LEU A 301 5.54 -3.32 4.70
N ALA A 302 5.28 -2.06 5.06
CA ALA A 302 3.95 -1.48 5.04
C ALA A 302 4.04 0.05 5.01
N SER A 303 2.97 0.66 4.53
CA SER A 303 2.73 2.10 4.64
C SER A 303 1.32 2.36 5.17
N TRP A 304 1.15 3.47 5.88
CA TRP A 304 -0.14 3.95 6.34
C TRP A 304 -0.17 5.47 6.22
N HIS A 305 -1.15 5.98 5.47
CA HIS A 305 -1.43 7.40 5.41
C HIS A 305 -2.38 7.78 6.56
N ALA A 306 -2.02 8.80 7.31
CA ALA A 306 -2.77 9.25 8.48
C ALA A 306 -3.15 10.72 8.33
N GLU A 307 -4.31 11.08 8.87
CA GLU A 307 -4.70 12.49 9.02
C GLU A 307 -4.29 13.00 10.41
N GLU A 308 -4.40 14.32 10.60
CA GLU A 308 -4.14 14.98 11.88
C GLU A 308 -4.99 14.38 13.01
N GLY A 309 -4.33 14.02 14.12
CA GLY A 309 -4.99 13.58 15.34
C GLY A 309 -5.30 12.08 15.42
N TRP A 310 -5.03 11.30 14.37
CA TRP A 310 -5.24 9.85 14.42
C TRP A 310 -4.26 9.19 15.41
N GLN A 311 -4.73 8.19 16.16
CA GLN A 311 -3.92 7.52 17.19
C GLN A 311 -3.38 6.15 16.75
N ASP A 312 -3.95 5.55 15.70
CA ASP A 312 -3.48 4.26 15.20
C ASP A 312 -3.88 3.95 13.76
N SER A 313 -3.14 3.05 13.13
CA SER A 313 -3.35 2.60 11.75
C SER A 313 -4.44 1.54 11.56
N GLY A 314 -5.03 1.03 12.63
CA GLY A 314 -5.65 -0.30 12.62
C GLY A 314 -4.65 -1.41 12.32
N TRP A 315 -5.14 -2.63 12.11
CA TRP A 315 -4.31 -3.79 11.75
C TRP A 315 -4.11 -3.86 10.23
N ILE A 316 -2.87 -3.68 9.80
CA ILE A 316 -2.40 -3.91 8.43
C ILE A 316 -2.04 -5.39 8.31
N GLN A 317 -2.81 -6.13 7.51
CA GLN A 317 -2.68 -7.59 7.37
C GLN A 317 -1.75 -7.98 6.21
N ASP A 318 -1.42 -9.27 6.17
CA ASP A 318 -0.69 -9.92 5.07
C ASP A 318 0.67 -9.30 4.72
N ILE A 319 1.37 -8.78 5.74
CA ILE A 319 2.72 -8.25 5.57
C ILE A 319 3.72 -9.38 5.23
N ASP A 320 4.46 -9.22 4.13
CA ASP A 320 5.48 -10.18 3.71
C ASP A 320 6.78 -9.90 4.44
N ILE A 321 7.13 -10.70 5.45
CA ILE A 321 8.38 -10.60 6.22
C ILE A 321 9.42 -11.57 5.62
N THR A 322 10.65 -11.12 5.32
CA THR A 322 11.66 -11.94 4.60
C THR A 322 12.18 -13.13 5.41
N TYR A 323 12.37 -12.93 6.71
CA TYR A 323 12.94 -13.90 7.64
C TYR A 323 11.90 -14.32 8.68
N PRO A 324 12.14 -15.35 9.52
CA PRO A 324 11.21 -15.68 10.61
C PRO A 324 10.88 -14.48 11.50
N SER A 325 11.87 -13.61 11.72
CA SER A 325 11.74 -12.32 12.40
C SER A 325 12.70 -11.30 11.79
N VAL A 326 12.32 -10.02 11.82
CA VAL A 326 13.14 -8.91 11.31
C VAL A 326 13.09 -7.72 12.27
N PHE A 327 14.15 -6.92 12.27
CA PHE A 327 14.15 -5.61 12.92
C PHE A 327 13.58 -4.57 11.98
N VAL A 328 12.84 -3.60 12.52
CA VAL A 328 12.18 -2.56 11.73
C VAL A 328 12.43 -1.16 12.25
N GLU A 329 12.31 -0.20 11.33
CA GLU A 329 12.27 1.24 11.55
C GLU A 329 10.94 1.78 11.04
N VAL A 330 10.44 2.84 11.67
CA VAL A 330 9.25 3.57 11.21
C VAL A 330 9.68 4.99 10.85
N PHE A 331 9.28 5.44 9.67
CA PHE A 331 9.53 6.80 9.18
C PHE A 331 8.20 7.48 8.92
N PHE A 332 8.14 8.79 9.14
CA PHE A 332 7.06 9.66 8.73
C PHE A 332 7.51 10.52 7.56
N VAL A 333 6.68 10.62 6.52
CA VAL A 333 6.87 11.48 5.36
C VAL A 333 5.69 12.43 5.30
N SER A 334 5.93 13.74 5.43
CA SER A 334 4.85 14.73 5.40
C SER A 334 4.29 14.91 4.00
N ASP A 335 2.97 15.13 3.90
CA ASP A 335 2.31 15.48 2.63
C ASP A 335 2.79 16.81 2.06
N PHE A 336 3.37 17.67 2.90
CA PHE A 336 3.92 18.97 2.50
C PHE A 336 5.40 18.88 2.08
N GLY A 337 5.92 17.65 1.92
CA GLY A 337 7.31 17.36 1.53
C GLY A 337 8.28 17.35 2.71
N GLY A 338 9.57 17.52 2.41
CA GLY A 338 10.65 17.48 3.41
C GLY A 338 11.32 16.11 3.57
N GLU A 339 12.34 16.07 4.43
CA GLU A 339 13.09 14.84 4.71
C GLU A 339 12.28 13.89 5.61
N PRO A 340 12.30 12.56 5.35
CA PRO A 340 11.64 11.59 6.20
C PRO A 340 12.10 11.67 7.66
N ILE A 341 11.15 11.73 8.59
CA ILE A 341 11.41 11.78 10.03
C ILE A 341 11.38 10.37 10.58
N LYS A 342 12.49 9.93 11.18
CA LYS A 342 12.52 8.64 11.85
C LYS A 342 11.78 8.71 13.19
N MET A 343 10.77 7.88 13.36
CA MET A 343 9.97 7.78 14.58
C MET A 343 10.74 7.08 15.70
N HIS A 344 10.43 7.42 16.95
CA HIS A 344 10.94 6.72 18.12
C HIS A 344 10.07 5.49 18.40
N ILE A 345 10.67 4.30 18.49
CA ILE A 345 9.96 3.07 18.84
C ILE A 345 10.05 2.84 20.35
N LEU A 346 8.91 2.81 21.02
CA LEU A 346 8.77 2.73 22.47
C LEU A 346 8.75 1.28 23.01
N ASN A 347 8.49 0.31 22.14
CA ASN A 347 8.58 -1.11 22.46
C ASN A 347 9.67 -1.82 21.63
N PRO A 348 10.94 -1.36 21.68
CA PRO A 348 11.99 -1.93 20.86
C PRO A 348 12.31 -3.37 21.23
N ALA A 349 12.88 -4.12 20.29
CA ALA A 349 13.41 -5.43 20.57
C ALA A 349 14.52 -5.36 21.64
N PRO A 350 14.64 -6.37 22.52
CA PRO A 350 15.60 -6.36 23.62
C PRO A 350 17.03 -6.03 23.17
N GLY A 351 17.63 -5.03 23.79
CA GLY A 351 19.01 -4.61 23.52
C GLY A 351 19.20 -3.80 22.21
N THR A 352 18.12 -3.35 21.58
CA THR A 352 18.18 -2.55 20.35
C THR A 352 17.32 -1.29 20.48
N LYS A 353 17.38 -0.43 19.45
CA LYS A 353 16.46 0.73 19.27
C LYS A 353 15.40 0.48 18.19
N TYR A 354 15.33 -0.73 17.67
CA TYR A 354 14.50 -1.09 16.53
C TYR A 354 13.27 -1.84 17.00
N GLY A 355 12.16 -1.70 16.28
CA GLY A 355 11.02 -2.59 16.45
C GLY A 355 11.37 -3.98 15.95
N TRP A 356 10.47 -4.94 16.17
CA TRP A 356 10.60 -6.26 15.58
C TRP A 356 9.25 -6.78 15.12
N LEU A 357 9.26 -7.51 14.01
CA LEU A 357 8.11 -8.20 13.45
C LEU A 357 8.48 -9.65 13.21
N SER A 358 7.52 -10.55 13.37
CA SER A 358 7.70 -11.99 13.11
C SER A 358 6.57 -12.56 12.25
N ARG A 359 6.91 -13.56 11.44
CA ARG A 359 5.93 -14.29 10.64
C ARG A 359 4.92 -15.00 11.54
N GLY A 360 3.65 -15.02 11.13
CA GLY A 360 2.60 -15.73 11.85
C GLY A 360 2.09 -15.02 13.10
N VAL A 361 2.51 -13.77 13.34
CA VAL A 361 2.16 -13.00 14.55
C VAL A 361 1.77 -11.58 14.15
N CYS A 362 0.86 -11.01 14.92
CA CYS A 362 0.45 -9.62 14.82
C CYS A 362 1.20 -8.76 15.85
N HIS A 363 1.80 -7.67 15.41
CA HIS A 363 2.63 -6.81 16.24
C HIS A 363 2.13 -5.36 16.24
N ALA A 364 1.97 -4.77 17.42
CA ALA A 364 1.85 -3.31 17.52
C ALA A 364 3.26 -2.71 17.63
N LEU A 365 3.59 -1.78 16.74
CA LEU A 365 4.76 -0.92 16.86
C LEU A 365 4.31 0.33 17.61
N GLU A 366 4.69 0.42 18.87
CA GLU A 366 4.40 1.59 19.71
C GLU A 366 5.40 2.67 19.32
N VAL A 367 4.90 3.76 18.73
CA VAL A 367 5.73 4.84 18.19
C VAL A 367 5.40 6.16 18.87
N GLY A 368 6.40 7.04 18.91
CA GLY A 368 6.24 8.43 19.31
C GLY A 368 7.14 9.33 18.48
N TRP A 369 6.86 10.62 18.52
CA TRP A 369 7.71 11.60 17.84
C TRP A 369 9.09 11.69 18.53
N PRO A 370 10.18 11.93 17.78
CA PRO A 370 11.49 12.11 18.38
C PRO A 370 11.51 13.37 19.27
N GLU A 371 12.26 13.34 20.38
CA GLU A 371 12.32 14.45 21.36
C GLU A 371 12.70 15.80 20.72
N ASN A 372 13.53 15.77 19.68
CA ASN A 372 13.91 16.94 18.89
C ASN A 372 13.25 16.86 17.51
N MET A 373 11.92 16.92 17.49
CA MET A 373 11.16 16.93 16.24
C MET A 373 11.57 18.16 15.40
N PRO A 374 12.01 17.98 14.13
CA PRO A 374 12.16 19.10 13.23
C PRO A 374 10.79 19.73 12.99
N GLU A 375 10.76 21.05 12.80
CA GLU A 375 9.51 21.75 12.46
C GLU A 375 8.94 21.16 11.17
N LEU A 376 7.71 20.64 11.25
CA LEU A 376 7.05 20.08 10.09
C LEU A 376 6.77 21.18 9.06
N PRO A 377 6.98 20.92 7.76
CA PRO A 377 6.58 21.86 6.75
C PRO A 377 5.08 22.10 6.89
N THR A 378 4.71 23.35 7.14
CA THR A 378 3.30 23.77 7.16
C THR A 378 2.87 24.09 5.74
N PRO A 379 1.60 23.84 5.37
CA PRO A 379 1.07 24.34 4.11
C PRO A 379 1.31 25.85 4.03
N ASP A 380 1.89 26.33 2.93
CA ASP A 380 2.10 27.77 2.73
C ASP A 380 0.73 28.45 2.74
N PRO A 381 0.44 29.33 3.73
CA PRO A 381 -0.86 29.99 3.80
C PRO A 381 -1.13 30.91 2.60
N ASN A 382 -0.09 31.24 1.82
CA ASN A 382 -0.19 32.03 0.58
C ASN A 382 -0.18 31.18 -0.69
N ALA A 383 -0.08 29.85 -0.60
CA ALA A 383 -0.40 28.96 -1.72
C ALA A 383 -1.92 29.00 -1.94
N THR A 384 -2.40 30.10 -2.51
CA THR A 384 -3.79 30.28 -2.91
C THR A 384 -4.15 29.12 -3.83
N THR A 385 -5.10 28.29 -3.40
CA THR A 385 -5.56 27.06 -4.05
C THR A 385 -6.32 27.28 -5.36
N ASN A 386 -6.00 28.31 -6.14
CA ASN A 386 -6.52 28.53 -7.47
C ASN A 386 -5.53 29.40 -8.26
N PRO A 387 -4.86 28.89 -9.30
CA PRO A 387 -4.55 29.76 -10.42
C PRO A 387 -5.90 30.21 -10.97
N VAL A 388 -6.31 31.44 -10.66
CA VAL A 388 -7.33 32.11 -11.45
C VAL A 388 -6.79 32.09 -12.87
N PHE A 389 -7.36 31.23 -13.70
CA PHE A 389 -7.17 31.23 -15.14
C PHE A 389 -7.64 32.62 -15.61
N GLU A 390 -6.71 33.56 -15.72
CA GLU A 390 -6.89 34.70 -16.60
C GLU A 390 -7.02 34.11 -17.99
N ASP A 391 -8.24 34.15 -18.54
CA ASP A 391 -8.54 33.93 -19.95
C ASP A 391 -7.75 34.96 -20.77
N GLY A 392 -6.49 34.61 -21.04
CA GLY A 392 -5.56 35.34 -21.87
C GLY A 392 -5.95 35.24 -23.34
N SER A 393 -7.09 35.85 -23.67
CA SER A 393 -7.49 36.16 -25.03
C SER A 393 -6.71 37.35 -25.57
N ASP A 394 -5.39 37.23 -25.67
CA ASP A 394 -4.57 38.23 -26.37
C ASP A 394 -3.88 37.64 -27.59
N ASN A 395 -4.28 38.22 -28.73
CA ASN A 395 -3.77 38.01 -30.08
C ASN A 395 -2.24 38.03 -30.14
N ASN A 396 -1.61 36.87 -30.37
CA ASN A 396 -0.29 36.85 -30.97
C ASN A 396 -0.24 35.82 -32.11
N SER A 397 -0.33 36.34 -33.34
CA SER A 397 -0.19 35.60 -34.58
C SER A 397 1.25 35.17 -34.78
N SER A 398 1.59 33.93 -34.42
CA SER A 398 2.82 33.28 -34.90
C SER A 398 2.59 32.64 -36.27
N PRO A 399 3.56 32.71 -37.20
CA PRO A 399 3.39 32.24 -38.56
C PRO A 399 3.39 30.71 -38.65
N ILE A 400 2.49 30.21 -39.50
CA ILE A 400 2.31 28.80 -39.86
C ILE A 400 3.64 28.22 -40.41
N PRO A 401 4.12 27.06 -39.90
CA PRO A 401 5.28 26.38 -40.49
C PRO A 401 4.93 25.82 -41.87
N PRO A 402 5.86 25.82 -42.84
CA PRO A 402 5.60 25.30 -44.18
C PRO A 402 5.33 23.79 -44.16
N PRO A 403 4.54 23.27 -45.12
CA PRO A 403 4.15 21.87 -45.16
C PRO A 403 5.36 20.96 -45.43
N LEU A 404 5.39 19.81 -44.74
CA LEU A 404 6.37 18.75 -44.95
C LEU A 404 6.36 18.25 -46.41
N PRO A 405 7.53 17.96 -47.00
CA PRO A 405 7.61 17.42 -48.35
C PRO A 405 7.07 15.98 -48.42
N THR A 406 6.24 15.73 -49.43
CA THR A 406 5.64 14.43 -49.75
C THR A 406 6.71 13.42 -50.16
N PRO A 407 6.66 12.16 -49.69
CA PRO A 407 7.64 11.14 -50.08
C PRO A 407 7.46 10.78 -51.57
N THR A 408 8.52 10.99 -52.35
CA THR A 408 8.59 10.63 -53.76
C THR A 408 8.81 9.12 -53.88
N SER A 409 7.81 8.43 -54.45
CA SER A 409 7.91 7.04 -54.91
C SER A 409 9.08 6.90 -55.90
N LYS A 410 10.11 6.13 -55.53
CA LYS A 410 11.15 5.69 -56.47
C LYS A 410 10.61 4.50 -57.25
N GLY A 411 10.45 4.71 -58.55
CA GLY A 411 10.06 3.71 -59.53
C GLY A 411 11.10 2.59 -59.65
N SER A 412 10.58 1.37 -59.77
CA SER A 412 11.27 0.20 -60.30
C SER A 412 11.64 0.43 -61.76
N SER A 413 12.93 0.36 -62.08
CA SER A 413 13.42 0.21 -63.45
C SER A 413 13.97 -1.20 -63.63
N SER A 414 13.30 -1.99 -64.45
CA SER A 414 13.86 -3.14 -65.13
C SER A 414 14.97 -2.70 -66.07
N LEU A 415 15.99 -3.55 -66.26
CA LEU A 415 16.53 -3.94 -67.57
C LEU A 415 17.71 -4.93 -67.45
N SER A 416 17.58 -6.01 -68.23
CA SER A 416 18.58 -6.95 -68.78
C SER A 416 19.16 -8.03 -67.88
#